data_AF-A0A067N4R5-F1
#
_entry.id   AF-A0A067N4R5-F1
#
_cell.length_a   1.000
_cell.length_b   1.000
_cell.length_c   1.000
_cell.angle_alpha   90.00
_cell.angle_beta   90.00
_cell.angle_gamma   90.00
#
_symmetry.space_group_name_H-M   'P 1'
#
loop_
_entity.id
_entity.type
_entity.pdbx_description
1 polymer ?
#
loop_
_entity_poly.entity_id
_entity_poly.type
_entity_poly.pdbx_seq_one_letter_code
_entity_poly.pdbx_strand_id
1 'polypeptide(L)' 'MEGHRQRELRWIALMSSVPASQARKSKKVKKLLIEGVPSSVRYLVWIHLT' A
#
# COMPACT_ATOMS: atom_id res chain seq x y z
N MET A 1 -15.09 0.21 10.86
CA MET A 1 -13.87 -0.23 11.57
C MET A 1 -13.20 -1.41 10.85
N GLU A 2 -13.92 -2.51 10.58
CA GLU A 2 -13.39 -3.73 9.90
C GLU A 2 -12.61 -3.45 8.59
N GLY A 3 -13.19 -2.65 7.69
CA GLY A 3 -12.60 -2.35 6.38
C GLY A 3 -11.31 -1.52 6.45
N HIS A 4 -11.13 -0.71 7.49
CA HIS A 4 -9.91 0.08 7.70
C HIS A 4 -8.74 -0.85 8.05
N ARG A 5 -8.93 -1.73 9.04
CA ARG A 5 -7.92 -2.71 9.47
C ARG A 5 -7.56 -3.67 8.35
N GLN A 6 -8.54 -4.16 7.61
CA GLN A 6 -8.29 -5.05 6.47
C GLN A 6 -7.44 -4.38 5.38
N ARG A 7 -7.69 -3.09 5.10
CA ARG A 7 -6.91 -2.34 4.11
C ARG A 7 -5.48 -2.06 4.57
N GLU A 8 -5.30 -1.77 5.86
CA GLU A 8 -3.98 -1.63 6.48
C GLU A 8 -3.15 -2.92 6.32
N LEU A 9 -3.72 -4.07 6.66
CA LEU A 9 -3.05 -5.37 6.51
C LEU A 9 -2.68 -5.66 5.04
N ARG A 10 -3.54 -5.30 4.09
CA ARG A 10 -3.23 -5.44 2.65
C ARG A 10 -2.04 -4.56 2.24
N TRP A 11 -1.97 -3.32 2.74
CA TRP A 11 -0.83 -2.43 2.48
C TRP A 11 0.47 -2.98 3.05
N ILE A 12 0.45 -3.46 4.30
CA ILE A 12 1.62 -4.06 4.95
C ILE A 12 2.11 -5.26 4.15
N ALA A 13 1.22 -6.22 3.83
CA ALA A 13 1.58 -7.40 3.06
C ALA A 13 2.08 -7.06 1.63
N LEU A 14 1.51 -6.04 1.01
CA LEU A 14 1.90 -5.61 -0.33
C LEU A 14 3.31 -4.98 -0.33
N MET A 15 3.61 -4.09 0.62
CA MET A 15 4.95 -3.47 0.72
C MET A 15 6.05 -4.49 1.05
N SER A 16 5.71 -5.59 1.75
CA SER A 16 6.64 -6.69 1.99
C SER A 16 6.86 -7.59 0.76
N SER A 17 5.91 -7.65 -0.17
CA SER A 17 5.98 -8.56 -1.34
C SER A 17 6.39 -7.88 -2.65
N VAL A 18 6.20 -6.57 -2.76
CA VAL A 18 6.59 -5.79 -3.93
C VAL A 18 7.79 -4.92 -3.55
N PRO A 19 8.97 -5.09 -4.15
CA PRO A 19 10.09 -4.18 -3.91
C PRO A 19 9.75 -2.75 -4.33
N ALA A 20 10.24 -1.75 -3.59
CA ALA A 20 9.98 -0.33 -3.86
C ALA A 20 10.34 0.07 -5.31
N SER A 21 11.43 -0.48 -5.85
CA SER A 21 11.86 -0.26 -7.25
C SER A 21 10.83 -0.69 -8.30
N GLN A 22 9.92 -1.59 -7.95
CA GLN A 22 8.85 -2.09 -8.82
C GLN A 22 7.47 -1.54 -8.45
N ALA A 23 7.34 -0.85 -7.31
CA ALA A 23 6.06 -0.45 -6.74
C ALA A 23 5.23 0.41 -7.72
N ARG A 24 5.85 1.41 -8.37
CA ARG A 24 5.16 2.29 -9.34
C ARG A 24 4.69 1.58 -10.61
N LYS A 25 5.28 0.43 -10.96
CA LYS A 25 4.89 -0.38 -12.14
C LYS A 25 3.84 -1.45 -11.82
N SER A 26 3.69 -1.80 -10.55
CA SER A 26 2.78 -2.86 -10.11
C SER A 26 1.31 -2.47 -10.26
N LYS A 27 0.54 -3.25 -11.02
CA LYS A 27 -0.93 -3.10 -11.14
C LYS A 27 -1.62 -3.25 -9.78
N LYS A 28 -1.09 -4.11 -8.90
CA LYS A 28 -1.63 -4.33 -7.55
C LYS A 28 -1.50 -3.07 -6.69
N VAL A 29 -0.34 -2.42 -6.72
CA VAL A 29 -0.08 -1.16 -6.00
C VAL A 29 -1.04 -0.07 -6.49
N LYS A 30 -1.16 0.11 -7.81
CA LYS A 30 -2.05 1.12 -8.40
C LYS A 30 -3.52 0.91 -8.00
N LYS A 31 -3.99 -0.35 -8.02
CA LYS A 31 -5.33 -0.69 -7.57
C LYS A 31 -5.54 -0.31 -6.10
N LEU A 32 -4.59 -0.65 -5.22
CA LEU A 32 -4.69 -0.37 -3.80
C LEU A 32 -4.60 1.14 -3.48
N LEU A 33 -3.86 1.92 -4.28
CA LEU A 33 -3.86 3.38 -4.21
C LEU A 33 -5.25 3.97 -4.48
N ILE A 34 -5.94 3.47 -5.52
CA ILE A 34 -7.30 3.90 -5.87
C ILE A 34 -8.29 3.54 -4.75
N GLU A 35 -8.12 2.38 -4.10
CA GLU A 35 -8.91 1.96 -2.93
C GLU A 35 -8.61 2.80 -1.67
N GLY A 36 -7.55 3.60 -1.70
CA GLY A 36 -7.15 4.53 -0.64
C GLY A 36 -6.04 4.01 0.28
N VAL A 37 -5.35 4.96 0.91
CA VAL A 37 -4.25 4.67 1.85
C VAL A 37 -4.68 5.09 3.28
N PRO A 38 -4.74 4.14 4.24
CA PRO A 38 -4.99 4.44 5.64
C PRO A 38 -3.95 5.43 6.20
N SER A 39 -4.38 6.32 7.11
CA SER A 39 -3.48 7.31 7.72
C SER A 39 -2.31 6.68 8.46
N SER A 40 -2.54 5.55 9.13
CA SER A 40 -1.56 4.76 9.90
C SER A 40 -0.36 4.30 9.08
N VAL A 41 -0.52 4.04 7.78
CA VAL A 41 0.55 3.54 6.90
C VAL A 41 0.93 4.52 5.79
N ARG A 42 0.29 5.69 5.70
CA ARG A 42 0.49 6.64 4.59
C ARG A 42 1.94 7.05 4.39
N TYR A 43 2.64 7.32 5.49
CA TYR A 43 4.05 7.70 5.44
C TYR A 43 4.94 6.58 4.87
N LEU A 44 4.71 5.33 5.30
CA LEU A 44 5.43 4.17 4.79
C LEU A 44 5.14 3.94 3.29
N VAL A 45 3.88 4.05 2.90
CA VAL A 45 3.47 3.95 1.49
C VAL A 45 4.12 5.05 0.65
N TRP A 46 4.20 6.29 1.14
CA TRP A 46 4.89 7.37 0.44
C TRP A 46 6.36 7.01 0.18
N ILE A 47 7.09 6.63 1.24
CA ILE A 47 8.50 6.24 1.12
C ILE A 47 8.65 5.09 0.13
N HIS A 48 7.77 4.09 0.20
CA HIS A 48 7.81 2.92 -0.67
C HIS A 48 7.55 3.23 -2.16
N LEU A 49 6.89 4.35 -2.46
CA LEU A 49 6.58 4.79 -3.82
C LEU A 49 7.58 5.79 -4.39
N THR A 50 8.46 6.36 -3.55
CA THR A 50 9.50 7.31 -3.95
C THR A 50 10.73 6.55 -4.42
#